data_AF-A0A523PGE0-F1
#
_entry.id   AF-A0A523PGE0-F1
#
_cell.length_a   1.000
_cell.length_b   1.000
_cell.length_c   1.000
_cell.angle_alpha   90.00
_cell.angle_beta   90.00
_cell.angle_gamma   90.00
#
_symmetry.space_group_name_H-M   'P 1'
#
loop_
_entity.id
_entity.type
_entity.pdbx_description
1 polymer ?
#
loop_
_entity_poly.entity_id
_entity_poly.type
_entity_poly.pdbx_seq_one_letter_code
_entity_poly.pdbx_strand_id
1 'polypeptide(L)' 'MIFTFEEAAFRYLEEVAHKSSANTIAVILDRLFPYIGNLPIAHVHDGTIRPFVEHEQARGMAPKTINNVLGIVSTVLNR' A
#
# COMPACT_ATOMS: atom_id res chain seq x y z
N MET A 1 -19.10 -7.97 2.87
CA MET A 1 -18.04 -8.00 3.90
C MET A 1 -17.24 -6.72 3.72
N ILE A 2 -17.04 -5.95 4.79
CA ILE A 2 -16.18 -4.76 4.74
C ILE A 2 -14.77 -5.28 5.00
N PHE A 3 -13.88 -5.17 4.02
CA PHE A 3 -12.46 -5.53 4.18
C PHE A 3 -11.64 -4.28 4.46
N THR A 4 -10.71 -4.37 5.40
CA THR A 4 -9.70 -3.32 5.58
C THR A 4 -8.62 -3.41 4.51
N PHE A 5 -7.85 -2.33 4.34
CA PHE A 5 -6.70 -2.33 3.45
C PHE A 5 -5.66 -3.38 3.86
N GLU A 6 -5.43 -3.55 5.17
CA GLU A 6 -4.49 -4.55 5.68
C GLU A 6 -4.93 -5.99 5.37
N GLU A 7 -6.21 -6.31 5.51
CA GLU A 7 -6.75 -7.63 5.14
C GLU A 7 -6.60 -7.92 3.64
N ALA A 8 -6.87 -6.91 2.79
CA ALA A 8 -6.67 -7.01 1.36
C ALA A 8 -5.18 -7.17 0.99
N ALA A 9 -4.31 -6.44 1.69
CA ALA A 9 -2.87 -6.51 1.51
C ALA A 9 -2.32 -7.91 1.85
N PHE A 10 -2.81 -8.56 2.91
CA PHE A 10 -2.42 -9.93 3.23
C PHE A 10 -2.85 -10.94 2.16
N ARG A 11 -4.08 -10.83 1.64
CA ARG A 11 -4.52 -11.67 0.50
C ARG A 11 -3.62 -11.48 -0.72
N TYR A 12 -3.30 -10.22 -1.04
CA TYR A 12 -2.39 -9.91 -2.14
C TYR A 12 -0.98 -10.50 -1.91
N LEU A 13 -0.47 -10.47 -0.67
CA LEU A 13 0.81 -11.08 -0.32
C LEU A 13 0.82 -12.60 -0.50
N GLU A 14 -0.24 -13.29 -0.12
CA GLU A 14 -0.40 -14.73 -0.36
C GLU A 14 -0.34 -15.06 -1.86
N GLU A 15 -1.03 -14.27 -2.68
CA GLU A 15 -1.04 -14.46 -4.14
C GLU A 15 0.34 -14.27 -4.77
N VAL A 16 1.11 -13.28 -4.31
CA VAL A 16 2.42 -12.94 -4.89
C VAL A 16 3.60 -13.57 -4.17
N ALA A 17 3.37 -14.42 -3.16
CA ALA A 17 4.41 -15.04 -2.33
C ALA A 17 5.46 -15.81 -3.14
N HIS A 18 5.09 -16.34 -4.31
CA HIS A 18 5.98 -17.06 -5.22
C HIS A 18 6.90 -16.15 -6.06
N LYS A 19 6.69 -14.82 -6.05
CA LYS A 19 7.46 -13.86 -6.85
C LYS A 19 8.71 -13.41 -6.10
N SER A 20 9.79 -13.16 -6.84
CA SER A 20 11.02 -12.57 -6.28
C SER A 20 10.81 -11.18 -5.65
N SER A 21 9.73 -10.48 -6.03
CA SER A 21 9.36 -9.17 -5.48
C SER A 21 8.54 -9.24 -4.20
N ALA A 22 8.17 -10.43 -3.69
CA ALA A 22 7.27 -10.58 -2.54
C ALA A 22 7.79 -9.85 -1.29
N ASN A 23 9.08 -10.00 -0.96
CA ASN A 23 9.67 -9.33 0.19
C ASN A 23 9.64 -7.80 0.06
N THR A 24 9.93 -7.28 -1.13
CA THR A 24 9.85 -5.83 -1.41
C THR A 24 8.43 -5.31 -1.24
N ILE A 25 7.44 -6.06 -1.72
CA ILE A 25 6.01 -5.72 -1.57
C ILE A 25 5.62 -5.72 -0.09
N ALA A 26 6.04 -6.71 0.69
CA ALA A 26 5.74 -6.79 2.12
C ALA A 26 6.29 -5.57 2.89
N VAL A 27 7.54 -5.17 2.63
CA VAL A 27 8.14 -3.97 3.24
C VAL A 27 7.39 -2.69 2.85
N ILE A 28 6.90 -2.61 1.61
CA ILE A 28 6.11 -1.45 1.16
C ILE A 28 4.76 -1.39 1.89
N LEU A 29 4.07 -2.53 2.01
CA LEU A 29 2.76 -2.61 2.68
C LEU A 29 2.87 -2.30 4.17
N ASP A 30 3.90 -2.82 4.85
CA ASP A 30 4.18 -2.53 6.26
C ASP A 30 4.31 -1.02 6.52
N ARG A 31 4.94 -0.29 5.60
CA ARG A 31 5.07 1.18 5.69
C ARG A 31 3.77 1.93 5.42
N LEU A 32 2.80 1.32 4.75
CA LEU A 32 1.49 1.90 4.46
C LEU A 32 0.49 1.66 5.60
N PHE A 33 0.63 0.57 6.36
CA PHE A 33 -0.32 0.21 7.42
C PHE A 33 -0.57 1.29 8.47
N PRO A 34 0.43 2.05 8.95
CA PRO A 34 0.19 3.16 9.88
C PRO A 34 -0.71 4.26 9.34
N TYR A 35 -0.83 4.38 8.01
CA TYR A 35 -1.60 5.44 7.35
C TYR A 35 -3.00 4.98 6.93
N ILE A 36 -3.10 3.79 6.34
CA ILE A 36 -4.34 3.32 5.69
C ILE A 36 -4.74 1.89 6.07
N GLY A 37 -3.93 1.14 6.83
CA GLY A 37 -4.14 -0.29 7.09
C GLY A 37 -5.51 -0.61 7.69
N ASN A 38 -5.93 0.19 8.68
CA ASN A 38 -7.21 0.03 9.38
C ASN A 38 -8.42 0.55 8.60
N LEU A 39 -8.22 1.21 7.45
CA LEU A 39 -9.33 1.77 6.69
C LEU A 39 -10.03 0.68 5.89
N PRO A 40 -11.38 0.66 5.85
CA PRO A 40 -12.10 -0.08 4.83
C PRO A 40 -11.59 0.27 3.43
N ILE A 41 -11.45 -0.71 2.54
CA ILE A 41 -11.00 -0.50 1.14
C ILE A 41 -11.82 0.63 0.47
N ALA A 42 -13.14 0.64 0.68
CA ALA A 42 -14.05 1.65 0.12
C ALA A 42 -13.78 3.09 0.63
N HIS A 43 -13.03 3.24 1.72
CA HIS A 43 -12.65 4.54 2.29
C HIS A 43 -11.21 4.93 1.95
N VAL A 44 -10.44 4.07 1.28
CA VAL A 44 -9.09 4.42 0.83
C VAL A 44 -9.19 5.25 -0.44
N HIS A 45 -8.66 6.47 -0.39
CA HIS A 45 -8.62 7.40 -1.52
C HIS A 45 -7.42 8.34 -1.41
N ASP A 46 -7.17 9.18 -2.41
CA ASP A 46 -5.98 10.05 -2.46
C ASP A 46 -5.78 10.88 -1.17
N GLY A 47 -6.87 11.42 -0.62
CA GLY A 47 -6.85 12.15 0.65
C GLY A 47 -6.34 11.34 1.86
N THR A 48 -6.63 10.04 1.95
CA THR A 48 -6.15 9.19 3.05
C THR A 48 -4.72 8.70 2.82
N ILE A 49 -4.27 8.64 1.56
CA ILE A 49 -2.91 8.24 1.18
C ILE A 49 -1.94 9.43 1.25
N ARG A 50 -2.43 10.67 1.12
CA ARG A 50 -1.62 11.89 1.10
C ARG A 50 -0.61 12.01 2.26
N PRO A 51 -0.95 11.70 3.53
CA PRO A 51 0.02 11.78 4.62
C PRO A 51 1.25 10.87 4.42
N PHE A 52 1.08 9.68 3.83
CA PHE A 52 2.19 8.81 3.46
C PHE A 52 3.05 9.45 2.36
N VAL A 53 2.43 10.02 1.33
CA VAL A 53 3.15 10.69 0.22
C VAL A 53 3.96 11.87 0.72
N GLU A 54 3.37 12.74 1.54
CA GLU A 54 4.03 13.90 2.13
C GLU A 54 5.20 13.48 3.02
N HIS A 55 5.03 12.44 3.84
CA HIS A 55 6.10 11.88 4.66
C HIS A 55 7.28 11.36 3.82
N GLU A 56 6.99 10.61 2.74
CA GLU A 56 8.05 10.07 1.87
C GLU A 56 8.74 11.16 1.05
N GLN A 57 8.01 12.19 0.60
CA GLN A 57 8.59 13.37 -0.05
C GLN A 57 9.52 14.14 0.90
N ALA A 58 9.11 14.35 2.15
CA ALA A 58 9.92 15.03 3.15
C ALA A 58 11.23 14.28 3.45
N ARG A 59 11.23 12.95 3.29
CA ARG A 59 12.43 12.09 3.40
C ARG A 59 13.31 12.09 2.14
N GLY A 60 12.95 12.84 1.10
CA GLY A 60 13.70 12.89 -0.15
C GLY A 60 13.52 11.66 -1.04
N MET A 61 12.43 10.90 -0.86
CA MET A 61 12.16 9.74 -1.71
C MET A 61 11.94 10.17 -3.16
N ALA A 62 12.53 9.46 -4.11
CA ALA A 62 12.37 9.75 -5.53
C ALA A 62 10.89 9.62 -5.96
N PRO A 63 10.36 10.52 -6.81
CA PRO A 63 8.98 10.47 -7.28
C PRO A 63 8.59 9.12 -7.91
N LYS A 64 9.51 8.49 -8.64
CA LYS A 64 9.30 7.16 -9.23
C LYS A 64 9.03 6.10 -8.16
N THR A 65 9.71 6.15 -7.02
CA THR A 65 9.50 5.20 -5.93
C THR A 65 8.12 5.39 -5.30
N ILE A 66 7.70 6.63 -5.09
CA ILE A 66 6.36 6.95 -4.59
C ILE A 66 5.30 6.41 -5.56
N ASN A 67 5.46 6.65 -6.87
CA ASN A 67 4.54 6.15 -7.89
C ASN A 67 4.46 4.62 -7.91
N ASN A 68 5.58 3.92 -7.71
CA ASN A 68 5.58 2.46 -7.60
C ASN A 68 4.78 1.97 -6.38
N VAL A 69 4.89 2.67 -5.24
CA VAL A 69 4.08 2.37 -4.06
C VAL A 69 2.59 2.59 -4.33
N LEU A 70 2.23 3.71 -4.97
CA LEU A 70 0.83 3.98 -5.35
C LEU A 70 0.27 2.93 -6.33
N GLY A 71 1.11 2.37 -7.21
CA GLY A 71 0.72 1.24 -8.05
C GLY A 71 0.40 -0.02 -7.26
N ILE A 72 1.14 -0.30 -6.18
CA ILE A 72 0.84 -1.41 -5.25
C ILE A 72 -0.47 -1.14 -4.52
N VAL A 73 -0.69 0.08 -4.01
CA VAL A 73 -1.96 0.46 -3.36
C VAL A 73 -3.12 0.22 -4.31
N SER A 74 -3.05 0.73 -5.55
CA SER A 74 -4.09 0.52 -6.56
C SER A 74 -4.31 -0.97 -6.85
N THR A 75 -3.26 -1.79 -6.87
CA THR A 75 -3.40 -3.24 -7.06
C THR A 75 -4.17 -3.87 -5.91
N VAL A 76 -3.86 -3.51 -4.66
CA VAL A 76 -4.55 -4.04 -3.47
C VAL A 76 -6.02 -3.63 -3.45
N LEU A 77 -6.35 -2.39 -3.85
CA LEU A 77 -7.74 -1.91 -3.86
C LEU A 77 -8.63 -2.58 -4.92
N ASN A 78 -8.04 -3.18 -5.96
CA ASN A 78 -8.75 -3.78 -7.09
C ASN A 78 -8.79 -5.33 -7.05
N ARG A 79 -8.39 -5.94 -5.93
CA ARG A 79 -8.35 -7.39 -5.72
C ARG A 79 -9.45 -7.80 -4.76
#